data_AF-A0A0M2H131-F1
#
_entry.id   AF-A0A0M2H131-F1
#
_cell.length_a   1.000
_cell.length_b   1.000
_cell.length_c   1.000
_cell.angle_alpha   90.00
_cell.angle_beta   90.00
_cell.angle_gamma   90.00
#
_symmetry.space_group_name_H-M   'P 1'
#
loop_
_entity.id
_entity.type
_entity.pdbx_description
1 polymer ?
#
loop_
_entity_poly.entity_id
_entity_poly.type
_entity_poly.pdbx_seq_one_letter_code
_entity_poly.pdbx_strand_id
1 'polypeptide(L)'
;MGADVAAIVRGRGGAPVLESVSVSPPRAGEVLVRVLASGVCHTDLVAIDGGIGYPFPAVFGHEGAGIVEAVGEGVTRVHPGDRVVLSFASCGTCAACRSGHPAYCELFGSLNHSPETGAMAVEATGEALNAGFMRQSSWATRVLAHESNTVPIPADVPATVAAPLGCGVLTGAATVLNVLSPTAGDDLVVIGAGAVGLSAVMAARASGCRSIIVSDPLPARRDLALDLGATAAVGPDGLAEAIAAGGPVRHVIDTVGTQETTDAALAALAPRGTVATVALRPGSNRVSIAQGRLLWGRTITGVIEGDAVVQRDIPRLVDLWHAGLLPVERIVTAYGLDEIERAVDDTRAGRAVKAVLVTPEAASEATRRAADTASAPVADRPTDAGEPVGLLFTLRARTLDDAGLARLWRSLPPVEPAELRGLWRGWAVTTGHRAERMLARSGWYGKRFHSDSEVDPIVVRTGDGELVADETFSHGGASLWRIERDGVLTVAMVYDALPIVDSFTRITPDAVLGVMGGKNTADEGREFYFVLERDAD
;
A
#
# COMPACT_ATOMS: atom_id res chain seq x y z
N MET A 1 -9.25 -12.98 -32.22
CA MET A 1 -8.36 -12.23 -31.31
C MET A 1 -7.65 -11.20 -32.16
N GLY A 2 -7.68 -9.92 -31.78
CA GLY A 2 -6.93 -8.89 -32.49
C GLY A 2 -5.43 -9.15 -32.39
N ALA A 3 -4.64 -8.57 -33.28
CA ALA A 3 -3.19 -8.58 -33.20
C ALA A 3 -2.73 -7.96 -31.86
N ASP A 4 -1.65 -8.48 -31.28
CA ASP A 4 -1.04 -7.87 -30.11
C ASP A 4 -0.42 -6.52 -30.51
N VAL A 5 -0.57 -5.53 -29.64
CA VAL A 5 -0.06 -4.17 -29.84
C VAL A 5 0.85 -3.80 -28.67
N ALA A 6 1.95 -3.10 -28.98
CA ALA A 6 2.85 -2.50 -28.00
C ALA A 6 3.23 -1.07 -28.39
N ALA A 7 3.56 -0.26 -27.38
CA ALA A 7 4.05 1.10 -27.56
C ALA A 7 5.59 1.10 -27.59
N ILE A 8 6.13 1.33 -28.79
CA ILE A 8 7.56 1.23 -29.07
C ILE A 8 8.18 2.62 -29.05
N VAL A 9 9.26 2.77 -28.30
CA VAL A 9 10.14 3.93 -28.37
C VAL A 9 11.37 3.54 -29.18
N ARG A 10 11.54 4.17 -30.34
CA ARG A 10 12.60 3.80 -31.30
C ARG A 10 13.98 4.39 -30.98
N GLY A 11 14.04 5.44 -30.16
CA GLY A 11 15.30 6.08 -29.78
C GLY A 11 15.15 6.97 -28.56
N ARG A 12 16.31 7.39 -28.03
CA ARG A 12 16.38 8.24 -26.83
C ARG A 12 15.55 9.52 -26.99
N GLY A 13 14.71 9.80 -25.99
CA GLY A 13 13.81 10.95 -25.97
C GLY A 13 12.67 10.88 -26.99
N GLY A 14 12.51 9.76 -27.69
CA GLY A 14 11.45 9.57 -28.67
C GLY A 14 10.08 9.37 -28.02
N ALA A 15 9.02 9.75 -28.75
CA ALA A 15 7.65 9.43 -28.38
C ALA A 15 7.35 7.94 -28.58
N PRO A 16 6.51 7.32 -27.72
CA PRO A 16 6.04 5.95 -27.93
C PRO A 16 5.05 5.89 -29.10
N VAL A 17 5.23 4.91 -30.00
CA VAL A 17 4.36 4.67 -31.15
C VAL A 17 3.76 3.27 -31.06
N LEU A 18 2.45 3.15 -31.22
CA LEU A 18 1.78 1.86 -31.23
C LEU A 18 2.06 1.11 -32.53
N GLU A 19 2.55 -0.12 -32.41
CA GLU A 19 2.76 -1.04 -33.54
C GLU A 19 2.26 -2.45 -33.18
N SER A 20 1.87 -3.21 -34.20
CA SER A 20 1.51 -4.63 -34.03
C SER A 20 2.77 -5.46 -33.78
N VAL A 21 2.69 -6.35 -32.79
CA VAL A 21 3.81 -7.15 -32.31
C VAL A 21 3.42 -8.61 -32.19
N SER A 22 4.43 -9.46 -32.17
CA SER A 22 4.33 -10.86 -31.74
C SER A 22 5.07 -11.03 -30.42
N VAL A 23 4.50 -11.81 -29.50
CA VAL A 23 5.09 -12.15 -28.20
C VAL A 23 5.40 -13.65 -28.19
N SER A 24 6.60 -14.00 -27.76
CA SER A 24 7.01 -15.41 -27.66
C SER A 24 6.22 -16.15 -26.55
N PRO A 25 6.05 -17.47 -26.66
CA PRO A 25 5.55 -18.29 -25.54
C PRO A 25 6.46 -18.19 -24.31
N PRO A 26 5.92 -18.35 -23.09
CA PRO A 26 6.73 -18.24 -21.87
C PRO A 26 7.73 -19.40 -21.75
N ARG A 27 8.97 -19.07 -21.42
CA ARG A 27 10.05 -20.00 -21.07
C ARG A 27 10.01 -20.35 -19.58
N ALA A 28 10.93 -21.19 -19.11
CA ALA A 28 11.03 -21.54 -17.71
C ALA A 28 11.09 -20.30 -16.79
N GLY A 29 10.25 -20.27 -15.75
CA GLY A 29 10.10 -19.16 -14.80
C GLY A 29 9.35 -17.94 -15.34
N GLU A 30 9.02 -17.89 -16.64
CA GLU A 30 8.29 -16.78 -17.26
C GLU A 30 6.77 -16.97 -17.16
N VAL A 31 6.06 -15.86 -17.11
CA VAL A 31 4.60 -15.79 -17.04
C VAL A 31 4.11 -14.93 -18.19
N LEU A 32 3.29 -15.48 -19.06
CA LEU A 32 2.62 -14.71 -20.11
C LEU A 32 1.37 -14.06 -19.52
N VAL A 33 1.34 -12.73 -19.54
CA VAL A 33 0.28 -11.93 -18.95
C VAL A 33 -0.39 -11.10 -20.03
N ARG A 34 -1.72 -11.20 -20.11
CA ARG A 34 -2.55 -10.26 -20.86
C ARG A 34 -2.78 -9.02 -20.01
N VAL A 35 -2.28 -7.90 -20.48
CA VAL A 35 -2.30 -6.63 -19.76
C VAL A 35 -3.68 -5.99 -19.90
N LEU A 36 -4.22 -5.54 -18.77
CA LEU A 36 -5.48 -4.80 -18.70
C LEU A 36 -5.23 -3.32 -18.46
N ALA A 37 -4.23 -3.00 -17.64
CA ALA A 37 -3.80 -1.65 -17.40
C ALA A 37 -2.29 -1.58 -17.16
N SER A 38 -1.69 -0.43 -17.47
CA SER A 38 -0.30 -0.13 -17.10
C SER A 38 -0.16 1.31 -16.67
N GLY A 39 0.47 1.55 -15.52
CA GLY A 39 0.84 2.90 -15.11
C GLY A 39 1.92 3.53 -16.01
N VAL A 40 1.92 4.85 -16.06
CA VAL A 40 3.02 5.68 -16.57
C VAL A 40 3.70 6.33 -15.36
N CYS A 41 5.00 6.11 -15.22
CA CYS A 41 5.77 6.58 -14.08
C CYS A 41 7.00 7.38 -14.55
N HIS A 42 7.50 8.27 -13.69
CA HIS A 42 8.67 9.09 -13.99
C HIS A 42 9.91 8.23 -14.30
N THR A 43 10.01 7.03 -13.72
CA THR A 43 11.08 6.07 -14.04
C THR A 43 11.06 5.66 -15.51
N ASP A 44 9.89 5.49 -16.14
CA ASP A 44 9.80 5.22 -17.58
C ASP A 44 10.36 6.40 -18.39
N LEU A 45 10.01 7.62 -17.99
CA LEU A 45 10.47 8.85 -18.65
C LEU A 45 11.99 9.02 -18.54
N VAL A 46 12.54 8.76 -17.35
CA VAL A 46 14.00 8.77 -17.11
C VAL A 46 14.68 7.71 -17.99
N ALA A 47 14.08 6.53 -18.17
CA ALA A 47 14.60 5.49 -19.05
C ALA A 47 14.60 5.93 -20.52
N ILE A 48 13.48 6.48 -21.00
CA ILE A 48 13.33 7.04 -22.36
C ILE A 48 14.36 8.13 -22.62
N ASP A 49 14.62 8.99 -21.64
CA ASP A 49 15.59 10.08 -21.76
C ASP A 49 17.06 9.60 -21.57
N GLY A 50 17.28 8.29 -21.43
CA GLY A 50 18.58 7.62 -21.38
C GLY A 50 19.24 7.60 -20.01
N GLY A 51 18.52 7.94 -18.94
CA GLY A 51 19.04 7.98 -17.57
C GLY A 51 19.35 6.60 -16.96
N ILE A 52 18.72 5.53 -17.46
CA ILE A 52 18.92 4.15 -16.99
C ILE A 52 19.87 3.36 -17.91
N GLY A 53 20.11 3.84 -19.14
CA GLY A 53 20.96 3.14 -20.12
C GLY A 53 20.31 1.91 -20.76
N TYR A 54 18.97 1.79 -20.69
CA TYR A 54 18.23 0.73 -21.37
C TYR A 54 18.27 0.94 -22.90
N PRO A 55 18.56 -0.10 -23.71
CA PRO A 55 18.78 0.07 -25.16
C PRO A 55 17.47 0.18 -25.96
N PHE A 56 17.55 0.81 -27.14
CA PHE A 56 16.44 1.02 -28.08
C PHE A 56 16.63 0.16 -29.35
N PRO A 57 15.54 -0.16 -30.11
CA PRO A 57 14.13 0.14 -29.83
C PRO A 57 13.61 -0.68 -28.64
N ALA A 58 12.72 -0.08 -27.84
CA ALA A 58 12.27 -0.67 -26.59
C ALA A 58 10.76 -0.50 -26.38
N VAL A 59 10.20 -1.42 -25.60
CA VAL A 59 8.89 -1.26 -24.96
C VAL A 59 9.12 -1.02 -23.48
N PHE A 60 8.56 0.07 -22.95
CA PHE A 60 8.66 0.45 -21.54
C PHE A 60 7.39 0.06 -20.77
N GLY A 61 7.18 0.66 -19.59
CA GLY A 61 6.11 0.31 -18.68
C GLY A 61 6.57 -0.69 -17.62
N HIS A 62 6.34 -0.33 -16.36
CA HIS A 62 6.69 -1.18 -15.21
C HIS A 62 5.63 -1.19 -14.09
N GLU A 63 4.40 -0.79 -14.44
CA GLU A 63 3.26 -0.76 -13.52
C GLU A 63 2.10 -1.55 -14.12
N GLY A 64 2.35 -2.78 -14.58
CA GLY A 64 1.37 -3.61 -15.26
C GLY A 64 0.38 -4.30 -14.31
N ALA A 65 -0.87 -4.41 -14.72
CA ALA A 65 -1.86 -5.28 -14.10
C ALA A 65 -2.65 -6.02 -15.18
N GLY A 66 -2.93 -7.29 -14.94
CA GLY A 66 -3.44 -8.16 -16.00
C GLY A 66 -3.99 -9.50 -15.51
N ILE A 67 -4.14 -10.41 -16.47
CA ILE A 67 -4.55 -11.79 -16.25
C ILE A 67 -3.47 -12.71 -16.81
N VAL A 68 -3.06 -13.71 -16.03
CA VAL A 68 -2.15 -14.75 -16.50
C VAL A 68 -2.82 -15.58 -17.60
N GLU A 69 -2.20 -15.71 -18.76
CA GLU A 69 -2.71 -16.55 -19.86
C GLU A 69 -1.98 -17.89 -19.94
N ALA A 70 -0.67 -17.89 -19.69
CA ALA A 70 0.16 -19.09 -19.71
C ALA A 70 1.33 -18.93 -18.74
N VAL A 71 1.87 -20.06 -18.29
CA VAL A 71 3.05 -20.12 -17.43
C VAL A 71 4.07 -21.06 -18.04
N GLY A 72 5.34 -20.73 -17.92
CA GLY A 72 6.43 -21.61 -18.32
C GLY A 72 6.79 -22.63 -17.25
N GLU A 73 7.76 -23.49 -17.57
CA GLU A 73 8.25 -24.53 -16.67
C GLU A 73 8.74 -23.96 -15.32
N GLY A 74 8.42 -24.63 -14.21
CA GLY A 74 8.90 -24.25 -12.88
C GLY A 74 8.11 -23.13 -12.19
N VAL A 75 7.16 -22.49 -12.86
CA VAL A 75 6.23 -21.53 -12.24
C VAL A 75 5.21 -22.27 -11.39
N THR A 76 5.04 -21.83 -10.14
CA THR A 76 4.20 -22.46 -9.11
C THR A 76 3.32 -21.49 -8.34
N ARG A 77 3.64 -20.18 -8.31
CA ARG A 77 2.92 -19.17 -7.52
C ARG A 77 1.68 -18.61 -8.18
N VAL A 78 1.59 -18.70 -9.50
CA VAL A 78 0.48 -18.17 -10.30
C VAL A 78 0.06 -19.17 -11.36
N HIS A 79 -1.20 -19.11 -11.76
CA HIS A 79 -1.82 -20.00 -12.71
C HIS A 79 -2.61 -19.21 -13.78
N PRO A 80 -2.79 -19.79 -14.98
CA PRO A 80 -3.68 -19.20 -15.98
C PRO A 80 -5.06 -18.85 -15.40
N GLY A 81 -5.50 -17.62 -15.64
CA GLY A 81 -6.74 -17.05 -15.11
C GLY A 81 -6.55 -16.13 -13.89
N ASP A 82 -5.41 -16.19 -13.21
CA ASP A 82 -5.15 -15.33 -12.04
C ASP A 82 -5.07 -13.85 -12.45
N ARG A 83 -5.75 -12.99 -11.68
CA ARG A 83 -5.54 -11.54 -11.73
C ARG A 83 -4.22 -11.22 -11.03
N VAL A 84 -3.36 -10.45 -11.69
CA VAL A 84 -2.00 -10.18 -11.18
C VAL A 84 -1.62 -8.71 -11.30
N VAL A 85 -0.73 -8.28 -10.41
CA VAL A 85 0.07 -7.05 -10.52
C VAL A 85 1.51 -7.43 -10.84
N LEU A 86 2.13 -6.68 -11.74
CA LEU A 86 3.52 -6.82 -12.14
C LEU A 86 4.34 -5.72 -11.45
N SER A 87 5.40 -6.12 -10.77
CA SER A 87 6.32 -5.23 -10.06
C SER A 87 7.76 -5.43 -10.55
N PHE A 88 8.75 -5.16 -9.70
CA PHE A 88 10.16 -5.40 -9.98
C PHE A 88 10.57 -6.85 -9.71
N ALA A 89 11.55 -7.35 -10.47
CA ALA A 89 12.12 -8.67 -10.28
C ALA A 89 13.28 -8.66 -9.27
N SER A 90 13.45 -9.78 -8.59
CA SER A 90 14.58 -10.05 -7.69
C SER A 90 15.01 -11.50 -7.83
N CYS A 91 16.25 -11.83 -7.44
CA CYS A 91 16.78 -13.18 -7.63
C CYS A 91 16.29 -14.18 -6.57
N GLY A 92 15.64 -13.71 -5.50
CA GLY A 92 15.14 -14.52 -4.39
C GLY A 92 16.21 -15.22 -3.54
N THR A 93 17.49 -15.11 -3.92
CA THR A 93 18.54 -15.99 -3.40
C THR A 93 19.77 -15.26 -2.90
N CYS A 94 20.01 -13.98 -3.23
CA CYS A 94 21.16 -13.22 -2.71
C CYS A 94 20.98 -12.84 -1.23
N ALA A 95 22.00 -12.23 -0.60
CA ALA A 95 21.94 -11.91 0.83
C ALA A 95 20.75 -10.99 1.15
N ALA A 96 20.59 -9.89 0.39
CA ALA A 96 19.49 -8.95 0.55
C ALA A 96 18.11 -9.63 0.37
N CYS A 97 17.94 -10.46 -0.67
CA CYS A 97 16.68 -11.18 -0.89
C CYS A 97 16.34 -12.12 0.27
N ARG A 98 17.32 -12.91 0.75
CA ARG A 98 17.12 -13.85 1.87
C ARG A 98 16.85 -13.15 3.20
N SER A 99 17.32 -11.91 3.37
CA SER A 99 17.02 -11.09 4.55
C SER A 99 15.72 -10.28 4.42
N GLY A 100 14.91 -10.49 3.37
CA GLY A 100 13.63 -9.78 3.21
C GLY A 100 13.73 -8.40 2.58
N HIS A 101 14.81 -8.11 1.85
CA HIS A 101 15.10 -6.82 1.21
C HIS A 101 15.29 -6.95 -0.31
N PRO A 102 14.31 -7.50 -1.06
CA PRO A 102 14.49 -7.80 -2.48
C PRO A 102 14.58 -6.55 -3.37
N ALA A 103 14.12 -5.38 -2.90
CA ALA A 103 14.33 -4.10 -3.59
C ALA A 103 15.82 -3.72 -3.71
N TYR A 104 16.66 -4.27 -2.83
CA TYR A 104 18.12 -4.10 -2.84
C TYR A 104 18.84 -5.37 -3.34
N CYS A 105 18.17 -6.17 -4.18
CA CYS A 105 18.75 -7.35 -4.80
C CYS A 105 20.10 -7.03 -5.48
N GLU A 106 21.11 -7.86 -5.23
CA GLU A 106 22.45 -7.71 -5.86
C GLU A 106 22.38 -7.79 -7.39
N LEU A 107 21.36 -8.46 -7.92
CA LEU A 107 21.09 -8.62 -9.35
C LEU A 107 19.97 -7.68 -9.85
N PHE A 108 19.56 -6.67 -9.07
CA PHE A 108 18.44 -5.79 -9.43
C PHE A 108 18.64 -5.17 -10.82
N GLY A 109 19.81 -4.58 -11.09
CA GLY A 109 20.10 -3.95 -12.38
C GLY A 109 20.06 -4.95 -13.54
N SER A 110 20.63 -6.15 -13.37
CA SER A 110 20.63 -7.18 -14.43
C SER A 110 19.26 -7.82 -14.67
N LEU A 111 18.38 -7.83 -13.66
CA LEU A 111 17.04 -8.41 -13.79
C LEU A 111 16.02 -7.40 -14.33
N ASN A 112 16.21 -6.12 -14.04
CA ASN A 112 15.21 -5.10 -14.31
C ASN A 112 15.62 -4.11 -15.41
N HIS A 113 16.93 -3.93 -15.66
CA HIS A 113 17.43 -2.97 -16.65
C HIS A 113 18.24 -3.63 -17.77
N SER A 114 18.37 -4.96 -17.80
CA SER A 114 18.95 -5.65 -18.94
C SER A 114 17.92 -5.87 -20.04
N PRO A 115 18.31 -5.71 -21.31
CA PRO A 115 17.42 -6.00 -22.42
C PRO A 115 17.14 -7.50 -22.52
N GLU A 116 15.87 -7.84 -22.70
CA GLU A 116 15.46 -9.17 -23.18
C GLU A 116 15.07 -9.03 -24.66
N THR A 117 16.04 -9.25 -25.55
CA THR A 117 15.82 -9.22 -26.99
C THR A 117 15.15 -10.50 -27.48
N GLY A 118 14.20 -10.37 -28.40
CA GLY A 118 13.52 -11.51 -29.04
C GLY A 118 12.37 -12.12 -28.23
N ALA A 119 12.07 -11.59 -27.04
CA ALA A 119 10.80 -11.88 -26.34
C ALA A 119 9.60 -11.29 -27.10
N MET A 120 9.82 -10.16 -27.78
CA MET A 120 8.84 -9.45 -28.59
C MET A 120 9.47 -8.99 -29.90
N ALA A 121 8.70 -9.01 -31.00
CA ALA A 121 9.12 -8.50 -32.29
C ALA A 121 7.98 -7.80 -33.04
N VAL A 122 8.29 -6.78 -33.85
CA VAL A 122 7.31 -6.11 -34.72
C VAL A 122 6.78 -7.11 -35.74
N GLU A 123 5.46 -7.28 -35.82
CA GLU A 123 4.82 -8.32 -36.63
C GLU A 123 5.11 -8.14 -38.13
N ALA A 124 5.05 -6.90 -38.61
CA ALA A 124 5.22 -6.59 -40.03
C ALA A 124 6.66 -6.75 -40.55
N THR A 125 7.67 -6.57 -39.69
CA THR A 125 9.09 -6.52 -40.11
C THR A 125 9.94 -7.64 -39.52
N GLY A 126 9.49 -8.29 -38.44
CA GLY A 126 10.29 -9.21 -37.65
C GLY A 126 11.40 -8.52 -36.83
N GLU A 127 11.40 -7.19 -36.71
CA GLU A 127 12.37 -6.45 -35.91
C GLU A 127 12.23 -6.83 -34.43
N ALA A 128 13.29 -7.41 -33.86
CA ALA A 128 13.32 -7.75 -32.43
C ALA A 128 13.37 -6.48 -31.57
N LEU A 129 12.54 -6.45 -30.52
CA LEU A 129 12.44 -5.34 -29.58
C LEU A 129 13.12 -5.69 -28.25
N ASN A 130 13.62 -4.67 -27.56
CA ASN A 130 14.07 -4.83 -26.17
C ASN A 130 12.83 -4.78 -25.25
N ALA A 131 12.34 -5.94 -24.79
CA ALA A 131 11.07 -6.07 -24.07
C ALA A 131 11.22 -6.84 -22.75
N GLY A 132 12.01 -6.30 -21.83
CA GLY A 132 12.24 -6.82 -20.47
C GLY A 132 12.45 -5.72 -19.44
N PHE A 133 11.97 -4.49 -19.71
CA PHE A 133 12.10 -3.38 -18.77
C PHE A 133 11.33 -3.70 -17.49
N MET A 134 12.03 -3.68 -16.35
CA MET A 134 11.55 -4.14 -15.04
C MET A 134 10.95 -5.56 -15.09
N ARG A 135 11.44 -6.40 -16.01
CA ARG A 135 10.95 -7.76 -16.27
C ARG A 135 9.45 -7.80 -16.59
N GLN A 136 8.94 -6.81 -17.34
CA GLN A 136 7.54 -6.79 -17.78
C GLN A 136 7.28 -5.98 -19.07
N SER A 137 7.87 -4.78 -19.28
CA SER A 137 7.59 -3.94 -20.46
C SER A 137 6.07 -3.75 -20.75
N SER A 138 5.32 -3.32 -19.74
CA SER A 138 3.85 -3.38 -19.69
C SER A 138 3.08 -2.36 -20.54
N TRP A 139 3.73 -1.51 -21.33
CA TRP A 139 3.06 -0.70 -22.36
C TRP A 139 2.74 -1.53 -23.63
N ALA A 140 2.09 -2.67 -23.42
CA ALA A 140 1.66 -3.62 -24.43
C ALA A 140 0.39 -4.32 -24.00
N THR A 141 -0.29 -4.96 -24.94
CA THR A 141 -1.50 -5.78 -24.68
C THR A 141 -1.17 -7.16 -24.10
N ARG A 142 0.02 -7.68 -24.37
CA ARG A 142 0.58 -8.92 -23.79
C ARG A 142 2.05 -8.75 -23.49
N VAL A 143 2.50 -9.36 -22.40
CA VAL A 143 3.89 -9.31 -21.96
C VAL A 143 4.36 -10.62 -21.36
N LEU A 144 5.67 -10.85 -21.42
CA LEU A 144 6.34 -11.84 -20.60
C LEU A 144 6.85 -11.16 -19.33
N ALA A 145 6.41 -11.68 -18.18
CA ALA A 145 6.92 -11.35 -16.87
C ALA A 145 7.68 -12.55 -16.28
N HIS A 146 8.19 -12.42 -15.06
CA HIS A 146 8.79 -13.51 -14.32
C HIS A 146 7.95 -13.84 -13.08
N GLU A 147 7.97 -15.09 -12.62
CA GLU A 147 7.23 -15.48 -11.43
C GLU A 147 7.56 -14.59 -10.21
N SER A 148 8.83 -14.18 -10.07
CA SER A 148 9.27 -13.36 -8.93
C SER A 148 8.61 -11.97 -8.86
N ASN A 149 8.24 -11.38 -10.00
CA ASN A 149 7.65 -10.05 -10.06
C ASN A 149 6.15 -10.06 -10.36
N THR A 150 5.55 -11.24 -10.44
CA THR A 150 4.11 -11.42 -10.68
C THR A 150 3.43 -11.73 -9.36
N VAL A 151 2.52 -10.87 -8.92
CA VAL A 151 1.82 -11.01 -7.64
C VAL A 151 0.33 -11.23 -7.88
N PRO A 152 -0.24 -12.38 -7.47
CA PRO A 152 -1.67 -12.62 -7.57
C PRO A 152 -2.44 -11.67 -6.65
N ILE A 153 -3.56 -11.15 -7.16
CA ILE A 153 -4.46 -10.26 -6.44
C ILE A 153 -5.92 -10.70 -6.62
N PRO A 154 -6.83 -10.31 -5.71
CA PRO A 154 -8.26 -10.51 -5.88
C PRO A 154 -8.82 -9.91 -7.18
N ALA A 155 -9.77 -10.61 -7.81
CA ALA A 155 -10.33 -10.25 -9.12
C ALA A 155 -11.28 -9.03 -9.10
N ASP A 156 -11.71 -8.61 -7.91
CA ASP A 156 -12.54 -7.44 -7.67
C ASP A 156 -11.76 -6.12 -7.71
N VAL A 157 -10.43 -6.17 -7.53
CA VAL A 157 -9.57 -4.98 -7.66
C VAL A 157 -9.56 -4.50 -9.13
N PRO A 158 -9.97 -3.25 -9.42
CA PRO A 158 -9.93 -2.70 -10.76
C PRO A 158 -8.49 -2.64 -11.29
N ALA A 159 -8.28 -2.96 -12.57
CA ALA A 159 -6.95 -2.95 -13.18
C ALA A 159 -6.26 -1.56 -13.06
N THR A 160 -7.05 -0.48 -13.13
CA THR A 160 -6.57 0.90 -12.98
C THR A 160 -6.07 1.22 -11.57
N VAL A 161 -6.61 0.56 -10.54
CA VAL A 161 -6.14 0.62 -9.15
C VAL A 161 -4.92 -0.28 -8.97
N ALA A 162 -4.97 -1.49 -9.54
CA ALA A 162 -3.95 -2.52 -9.38
C ALA A 162 -2.59 -2.13 -10.00
N ALA A 163 -2.59 -1.53 -11.19
CA ALA A 163 -1.38 -1.19 -11.94
C ALA A 163 -0.38 -0.33 -11.13
N PRO A 164 -0.78 0.81 -10.54
CA PRO A 164 0.12 1.63 -9.72
C PRO A 164 0.66 0.94 -8.44
N LEU A 165 0.02 -0.13 -7.97
CA LEU A 165 0.52 -0.94 -6.83
C LEU A 165 1.81 -1.71 -7.18
N GLY A 166 2.22 -1.74 -8.45
CA GLY A 166 3.46 -2.37 -8.87
C GLY A 166 4.73 -1.53 -8.64
N CYS A 167 4.62 -0.20 -8.53
CA CYS A 167 5.77 0.69 -8.31
C CYS A 167 5.39 1.98 -7.55
N GLY A 168 4.75 2.98 -8.18
CA GLY A 168 4.63 4.31 -7.59
C GLY A 168 3.83 4.36 -6.28
N VAL A 169 2.70 3.65 -6.22
CA VAL A 169 1.91 3.55 -4.97
C VAL A 169 2.63 2.67 -3.95
N LEU A 170 3.23 1.57 -4.42
CA LEU A 170 4.05 0.67 -3.60
C LEU A 170 5.17 1.44 -2.90
N THR A 171 5.98 2.17 -3.67
CA THR A 171 7.12 2.93 -3.18
C THR A 171 6.71 3.88 -2.07
N GLY A 172 5.67 4.69 -2.30
CA GLY A 172 5.23 5.68 -1.31
C GLY A 172 4.69 5.04 -0.04
N ALA A 173 3.75 4.11 -0.20
CA ALA A 173 3.10 3.47 0.93
C ALA A 173 4.06 2.55 1.71
N ALA A 174 4.83 1.71 1.03
CA ALA A 174 5.77 0.80 1.67
C ALA A 174 6.98 1.53 2.27
N THR A 175 7.43 2.67 1.74
CA THR A 175 8.44 3.50 2.43
C THR A 175 7.94 3.91 3.81
N VAL A 176 6.67 4.30 3.94
CA VAL A 176 6.07 4.63 5.23
C VAL A 176 5.94 3.37 6.10
N LEU A 177 5.38 2.29 5.55
CA LEU A 177 5.01 1.10 6.32
C LEU A 177 6.19 0.20 6.72
N ASN A 178 7.28 0.21 5.95
CA ASN A 178 8.42 -0.70 6.12
C ASN A 178 9.67 0.03 6.61
N VAL A 179 9.95 1.22 6.07
CA VAL A 179 11.22 1.92 6.34
C VAL A 179 11.08 2.94 7.46
N LEU A 180 10.14 3.87 7.33
CA LEU A 180 9.90 4.89 8.34
C LEU A 180 9.17 4.30 9.56
N SER A 181 8.24 3.36 9.31
CA SER A 181 7.48 2.61 10.30
C SER A 181 6.98 3.49 11.45
N PRO A 182 6.21 4.56 11.16
CA PRO A 182 5.74 5.46 12.19
C PRO A 182 4.83 4.73 13.18
N THR A 183 4.94 5.11 14.44
CA THR A 183 4.03 4.67 15.49
C THR A 183 2.87 5.66 15.62
N ALA A 184 1.75 5.20 16.17
CA ALA A 184 0.59 6.06 16.32
C ALA A 184 0.93 7.27 17.21
N GLY A 185 0.56 8.47 16.74
CA GLY A 185 0.96 9.72 17.39
C GLY A 185 2.26 10.33 16.87
N ASP A 186 3.07 9.62 16.07
CA ASP A 186 4.22 10.22 15.38
C ASP A 186 3.76 11.25 14.33
N ASP A 187 4.69 12.12 13.96
CA ASP A 187 4.51 13.14 12.92
C ASP A 187 5.37 12.80 11.70
N LEU A 188 4.85 13.10 10.52
CA LEU A 188 5.50 12.82 9.24
C LEU A 188 5.40 14.03 8.29
N VAL A 189 6.50 14.37 7.63
CA VAL A 189 6.52 15.34 6.53
C VAL A 189 6.66 14.61 5.20
N VAL A 190 5.86 14.98 4.21
CA VAL A 190 5.98 14.53 2.81
C VAL A 190 6.40 15.72 1.96
N ILE A 191 7.55 15.62 1.28
CA ILE A 191 8.00 16.61 0.30
C ILE A 191 7.73 16.07 -1.10
N GLY A 192 6.87 16.77 -1.83
CA GLY A 192 6.32 16.41 -3.13
C GLY A 192 5.03 15.59 -3.02
N ALA A 193 3.95 16.08 -3.66
CA ALA A 193 2.62 15.49 -3.70
C ALA A 193 2.30 14.89 -5.10
N GLY A 194 3.28 14.15 -5.63
CA GLY A 194 3.09 13.24 -6.76
C GLY A 194 2.44 11.91 -6.31
N ALA A 195 2.33 10.93 -7.21
CA ALA A 195 1.76 9.62 -6.89
C ALA A 195 2.43 8.94 -5.68
N VAL A 196 3.77 9.00 -5.60
CA VAL A 196 4.55 8.43 -4.49
C VAL A 196 4.24 9.16 -3.17
N GLY A 197 4.31 10.48 -3.17
CA GLY A 197 4.07 11.29 -1.96
C GLY A 197 2.64 11.17 -1.44
N LEU A 198 1.64 11.22 -2.32
CA LEU A 198 0.24 11.04 -1.92
C LEU A 198 -0.04 9.61 -1.42
N SER A 199 0.67 8.61 -1.93
CA SER A 199 0.61 7.24 -1.38
C SER A 199 1.22 7.16 0.01
N ALA A 200 2.30 7.91 0.27
CA ALA A 200 2.86 8.05 1.60
C ALA A 200 1.89 8.77 2.57
N VAL A 201 1.17 9.80 2.13
CA VAL A 201 0.12 10.46 2.93
C VAL A 201 -0.95 9.46 3.37
N MET A 202 -1.50 8.70 2.42
CA MET A 202 -2.54 7.69 2.71
C MET A 202 -2.02 6.62 3.67
N ALA A 203 -0.81 6.11 3.46
CA ALA A 203 -0.19 5.12 4.35
C ALA A 203 0.13 5.67 5.75
N ALA A 204 0.57 6.93 5.85
CA ALA A 204 0.82 7.59 7.13
C ALA A 204 -0.49 7.76 7.93
N ARG A 205 -1.58 8.13 7.25
CA ARG A 205 -2.92 8.17 7.85
C ARG A 205 -3.36 6.78 8.32
N ALA A 206 -3.18 5.75 7.49
CA ALA A 206 -3.49 4.37 7.86
C ALA A 206 -2.64 3.86 9.04
N SER A 207 -1.44 4.42 9.24
CA SER A 207 -0.55 4.10 10.36
C SER A 207 -0.88 4.86 11.65
N GLY A 208 -1.84 5.80 11.61
CA GLY A 208 -2.25 6.58 12.78
C GLY A 208 -1.31 7.73 13.13
N CYS A 209 -0.56 8.27 12.15
CA CYS A 209 0.21 9.50 12.36
C CYS A 209 -0.70 10.63 12.83
N ARG A 210 -0.27 11.38 13.85
CA ARG A 210 -1.03 12.53 14.39
C ARG A 210 -0.98 13.72 13.44
N SER A 211 0.20 14.00 12.90
CA SER A 211 0.43 15.12 12.00
C SER A 211 1.08 14.63 10.71
N ILE A 212 0.50 15.02 9.58
CA ILE A 212 0.99 14.70 8.25
C ILE A 212 1.06 16.02 7.48
N ILE A 213 2.26 16.60 7.40
CA ILE A 213 2.49 17.88 6.73
C ILE A 213 3.00 17.60 5.32
N VAL A 214 2.33 18.16 4.31
CA VAL A 214 2.71 18.00 2.90
C VAL A 214 3.26 19.32 2.36
N SER A 215 4.39 19.25 1.64
CA SER A 215 4.96 20.39 0.93
C SER A 215 4.95 20.14 -0.57
N ASP A 216 4.23 20.98 -1.32
CA ASP A 216 4.18 20.92 -2.78
C ASP A 216 3.94 22.32 -3.38
N PRO A 217 4.60 22.70 -4.50
CA PRO A 217 4.41 24.00 -5.12
C PRO A 217 3.00 24.21 -5.71
N LEU A 218 2.27 23.15 -6.07
CA LEU A 218 1.00 23.24 -6.77
C LEU A 218 -0.18 23.27 -5.77
N PRO A 219 -1.02 24.33 -5.76
CA PRO A 219 -2.22 24.40 -4.90
C PRO A 219 -3.12 23.17 -5.03
N ALA A 220 -3.44 22.75 -6.25
CA ALA A 220 -4.30 21.59 -6.47
C ALA A 220 -3.74 20.28 -5.88
N ARG A 221 -2.40 20.12 -5.79
CA ARG A 221 -1.77 18.95 -5.17
C ARG A 221 -1.86 19.01 -3.65
N ARG A 222 -1.77 20.21 -3.09
CA ARG A 222 -1.97 20.45 -1.65
C ARG A 222 -3.41 20.17 -1.24
N ASP A 223 -4.38 20.64 -2.00
CA ASP A 223 -5.81 20.39 -1.74
C ASP A 223 -6.10 18.88 -1.79
N LEU A 224 -5.60 18.19 -2.82
CA LEU A 224 -5.74 16.73 -2.92
C LEU A 224 -5.03 15.99 -1.76
N ALA A 225 -3.89 16.48 -1.29
CA ALA A 225 -3.20 15.88 -0.16
C ALA A 225 -4.03 15.98 1.14
N LEU A 226 -4.69 17.12 1.38
CA LEU A 226 -5.60 17.31 2.51
C LEU A 226 -6.77 16.31 2.44
N ASP A 227 -7.41 16.20 1.27
CA ASP A 227 -8.49 15.23 1.03
C ASP A 227 -8.07 13.78 1.33
N LEU A 228 -6.82 13.43 1.03
CA LEU A 228 -6.27 12.09 1.19
C LEU A 228 -5.73 11.81 2.60
N GLY A 229 -5.68 12.80 3.49
CA GLY A 229 -5.33 12.60 4.89
C GLY A 229 -4.22 13.47 5.44
N ALA A 230 -3.65 14.40 4.67
CA ALA A 230 -2.72 15.39 5.22
C ALA A 230 -3.44 16.28 6.25
N THR A 231 -2.78 16.57 7.36
CA THR A 231 -3.31 17.50 8.38
C THR A 231 -2.98 18.95 8.06
N ALA A 232 -1.92 19.17 7.28
CA ALA A 232 -1.56 20.47 6.74
C ALA A 232 -0.90 20.29 5.36
N ALA A 233 -1.12 21.25 4.46
CA ALA A 233 -0.46 21.29 3.17
C ALA A 233 0.01 22.72 2.85
N VAL A 234 1.31 22.88 2.60
CA VAL A 234 1.96 24.18 2.44
C VAL A 234 2.81 24.22 1.17
N GLY A 235 3.08 25.42 0.68
CA GLY A 235 4.08 25.59 -0.39
C GLY A 235 5.50 25.38 0.16
N PRO A 236 6.51 25.18 -0.70
CA PRO A 236 7.90 25.01 -0.28
C PRO A 236 8.39 26.10 0.68
N ASP A 237 8.01 27.35 0.42
CA ASP A 237 8.39 28.51 1.23
C ASP A 237 7.73 28.55 2.62
N GLY A 238 6.62 27.81 2.83
CA GLY A 238 5.88 27.77 4.10
C GLY A 238 6.18 26.54 4.96
N LEU A 239 7.05 25.64 4.48
CA LEU A 239 7.36 24.39 5.18
C LEU A 239 8.06 24.65 6.52
N ALA A 240 8.98 25.61 6.56
CA ALA A 240 9.72 25.94 7.78
C ALA A 240 8.79 26.45 8.89
N GLU A 241 7.84 27.33 8.55
CA GLU A 241 6.84 27.85 9.49
C GLU A 241 5.90 26.76 9.98
N ALA A 242 5.45 25.86 9.08
CA ALA A 242 4.58 24.74 9.45
C ALA A 242 5.27 23.80 10.46
N ILE A 243 6.55 23.48 10.24
CA ILE A 243 7.36 22.68 11.16
C ILE A 243 7.60 23.44 12.47
N ALA A 244 7.89 24.74 12.43
CA ALA A 244 8.10 25.53 13.65
C ALA A 244 6.83 25.59 14.53
N ALA A 245 5.64 25.59 13.92
CA ALA A 245 4.37 25.55 14.64
C ALA A 245 4.05 24.17 15.24
N GLY A 246 4.39 23.08 14.55
CA GLY A 246 4.12 21.70 14.99
C GLY A 246 5.24 21.05 15.82
N GLY A 247 6.44 21.62 15.79
CA GLY A 247 7.66 21.00 16.30
C GLY A 247 8.37 20.14 15.25
N PRO A 248 9.65 19.77 15.49
CA PRO A 248 10.41 18.95 14.57
C PRO A 248 9.85 17.52 14.49
N VAL A 249 9.87 16.93 13.29
CA VAL A 249 9.22 15.64 13.01
C VAL A 249 10.19 14.47 13.06
N ARG A 250 9.71 13.26 13.37
CA ARG A 250 10.54 12.05 13.39
C ARG A 250 10.77 11.47 12.01
N HIS A 251 9.83 11.67 11.10
CA HIS A 251 9.82 11.02 9.80
C HIS A 251 9.68 12.06 8.70
N VAL A 252 10.51 11.96 7.68
CA VAL A 252 10.36 12.73 6.45
C VAL A 252 10.51 11.80 5.26
N ILE A 253 9.62 11.92 4.28
CA ILE A 253 9.79 11.31 2.96
C ILE A 253 10.00 12.41 1.92
N ASP A 254 11.11 12.35 1.21
CA ASP A 254 11.44 13.25 0.10
C ASP A 254 11.29 12.51 -1.23
N THR A 255 10.28 12.91 -1.99
CA THR A 255 9.93 12.34 -3.31
C THR A 255 10.45 13.17 -4.48
N VAL A 256 11.19 14.25 -4.21
CA VAL A 256 11.70 15.19 -5.21
C VAL A 256 13.21 15.03 -5.40
N GLY A 257 13.99 14.93 -4.32
CA GLY A 257 15.42 14.62 -4.36
C GLY A 257 16.29 15.71 -5.00
N THR A 258 15.97 16.98 -4.76
CA THR A 258 16.85 18.12 -5.04
C THR A 258 17.70 18.49 -3.81
N GLN A 259 18.71 19.35 -4.00
CA GLN A 259 19.49 19.90 -2.89
C GLN A 259 18.59 20.61 -1.88
N GLU A 260 17.68 21.46 -2.36
CA GLU A 260 16.78 22.28 -1.55
C GLU A 260 15.82 21.41 -0.73
N THR A 261 15.26 20.38 -1.35
CA THR A 261 14.34 19.44 -0.68
C THR A 261 15.06 18.54 0.31
N THR A 262 16.29 18.13 0.00
CA THR A 262 17.18 17.41 0.95
C THR A 262 17.50 18.27 2.18
N ASP A 263 17.86 19.54 1.97
CA ASP A 263 18.17 20.47 3.06
C ASP A 263 16.94 20.76 3.93
N ALA A 264 15.78 20.96 3.31
CA ALA A 264 14.51 21.14 4.01
C ALA A 264 14.13 19.91 4.83
N ALA A 265 14.29 18.71 4.25
CA ALA A 265 14.01 17.44 4.92
C ALA A 265 14.88 17.25 6.18
N LEU A 266 16.19 17.50 6.06
CA LEU A 266 17.12 17.43 7.19
C LEU A 266 16.88 18.52 8.25
N ALA A 267 16.42 19.71 7.84
CA ALA A 267 16.07 20.78 8.75
C ALA A 267 14.80 20.47 9.55
N ALA A 268 13.87 19.72 8.99
CA ALA A 268 12.61 19.32 9.62
C ALA A 268 12.79 18.30 10.77
N LEU A 269 13.89 17.54 10.75
CA LEU A 269 14.06 16.38 11.62
C LEU A 269 14.28 16.71 13.10
N ALA A 270 13.55 16.01 13.94
CA ALA A 270 13.85 15.85 15.36
C ALA A 270 15.17 15.07 15.55
N PRO A 271 15.82 15.17 16.73
CA PRO A 271 16.86 14.23 17.11
C PRO A 271 16.40 12.77 16.92
N ARG A 272 17.28 11.93 16.37
CA ARG A 272 17.00 10.52 16.03
C ARG A 272 15.91 10.29 14.97
N GLY A 273 15.51 11.33 14.23
CA GLY A 273 14.57 11.18 13.12
C GLY A 273 15.24 10.73 11.82
N THR A 274 14.43 10.27 10.87
CA THR A 274 14.86 9.68 9.61
C THR A 274 14.24 10.39 8.41
N VAL A 275 15.08 10.76 7.44
CA VAL A 275 14.67 11.16 6.09
C VAL A 275 14.84 9.96 5.16
N ALA A 276 13.74 9.54 4.53
CA ALA A 276 13.75 8.60 3.42
C ALA A 276 13.66 9.38 2.10
N THR A 277 14.71 9.33 1.27
CA THR A 277 14.68 9.88 -0.08
C THR A 277 14.39 8.77 -1.09
N VAL A 278 13.41 9.01 -1.96
CA VAL A 278 12.89 8.00 -2.91
C VAL A 278 12.99 8.43 -4.37
N ALA A 279 13.48 9.65 -4.62
CA ALA A 279 13.49 10.24 -5.95
C ALA A 279 14.58 9.65 -6.86
N LEU A 280 14.19 9.18 -8.04
CA LEU A 280 15.11 8.81 -9.11
C LEU A 280 15.28 9.99 -10.08
N ARG A 281 16.47 10.60 -10.10
CA ARG A 281 16.81 11.69 -11.02
C ARG A 281 17.90 11.27 -12.01
N PRO A 282 17.84 11.73 -13.27
CA PRO A 282 18.86 11.42 -14.26
C PRO A 282 20.20 12.09 -13.93
N GLY A 283 21.29 11.52 -14.42
CA GLY A 283 22.64 12.07 -14.26
C GLY A 283 23.24 11.82 -12.89
N SER A 284 24.17 12.67 -12.44
CA SER A 284 24.95 12.44 -11.23
C SER A 284 24.26 12.84 -9.91
N ASN A 285 23.07 13.45 -9.97
CA ASN A 285 22.24 14.00 -8.88
C ASN A 285 22.98 14.20 -7.53
N ARG A 286 24.01 15.04 -7.52
CA ARG A 286 24.87 15.22 -6.34
C ARG A 286 24.17 16.13 -5.34
N VAL A 287 24.12 15.70 -4.08
CA VAL A 287 23.70 16.52 -2.93
C VAL A 287 24.87 16.75 -1.97
N SER A 288 24.95 17.95 -1.42
CA SER A 288 25.90 18.33 -0.37
C SER A 288 25.17 18.34 0.96
N ILE A 289 25.69 17.63 1.94
CA ILE A 289 25.08 17.56 3.28
C ILE A 289 26.00 18.27 4.26
N ALA A 290 25.47 19.27 4.95
CA ALA A 290 26.14 19.83 6.12
C ALA A 290 26.18 18.74 7.21
N GLN A 291 27.35 18.15 7.47
CA GLN A 291 27.50 17.02 8.42
C GLN A 291 26.90 17.31 9.80
N GLY A 292 26.92 18.57 10.25
CA GLY A 292 26.26 19.02 11.49
C GLY A 292 24.76 18.72 11.56
N ARG A 293 24.07 18.60 10.41
CA ARG A 293 22.66 18.19 10.33
C ARG A 293 22.43 16.73 10.67
N LEU A 294 23.45 15.87 10.55
CA LEU A 294 23.40 14.45 10.89
C LEU A 294 23.74 14.17 12.37
N LEU A 295 24.27 15.16 13.08
CA LEU A 295 24.46 15.06 14.53
C LEU A 295 23.11 14.80 15.24
N TRP A 296 23.17 14.36 16.49
CA TRP A 296 21.99 13.94 17.29
C TRP A 296 21.29 12.69 16.77
N GLY A 297 22.02 11.85 16.05
CA GLY A 297 21.57 10.53 15.59
C GLY A 297 20.54 10.59 14.47
N ARG A 298 20.49 11.68 13.69
CA ARG A 298 19.62 11.79 12.53
C ARG A 298 20.12 10.94 11.37
N THR A 299 19.20 10.42 10.59
CA THR A 299 19.50 9.54 9.46
C THR A 299 18.93 10.11 8.17
N ILE A 300 19.71 10.02 7.09
CA ILE A 300 19.21 10.11 5.72
C ILE A 300 19.47 8.77 5.05
N THR A 301 18.46 8.20 4.41
CA THR A 301 18.53 6.90 3.75
C THR A 301 17.85 6.93 2.39
N GLY A 302 18.40 6.18 1.44
CA GLY A 302 17.80 6.00 0.12
C GLY A 302 16.89 4.77 0.11
N VAL A 303 15.70 4.91 -0.46
CA VAL A 303 14.72 3.82 -0.54
C VAL A 303 14.36 3.53 -1.99
N ILE A 304 14.56 2.27 -2.39
CA ILE A 304 14.13 1.74 -3.68
C ILE A 304 12.86 0.94 -3.44
N GLU A 305 11.80 1.22 -4.20
CA GLU A 305 10.54 0.46 -4.20
C GLU A 305 9.93 0.25 -2.80
N GLY A 306 10.14 1.21 -1.89
CA GLY A 306 9.66 1.16 -0.51
C GLY A 306 10.27 0.05 0.36
N ASP A 307 11.41 -0.53 -0.05
CA ASP A 307 11.98 -1.75 0.53
C ASP A 307 10.93 -2.88 0.61
N ALA A 308 10.12 -2.97 -0.43
CA ALA A 308 8.98 -3.87 -0.44
C ALA A 308 9.41 -5.33 -0.67
N VAL A 309 8.76 -6.25 0.02
CA VAL A 309 8.63 -7.63 -0.41
C VAL A 309 7.32 -7.71 -1.16
N VAL A 310 7.36 -7.66 -2.50
CA VAL A 310 6.16 -7.48 -3.35
C VAL A 310 5.04 -8.49 -3.08
N GLN A 311 5.41 -9.74 -2.78
CA GLN A 311 4.47 -10.83 -2.46
C GLN A 311 3.75 -10.64 -1.11
N ARG A 312 4.29 -9.81 -0.21
CA ARG A 312 3.69 -9.42 1.07
C ARG A 312 2.97 -8.08 0.94
N ASP A 313 3.65 -7.10 0.37
CA ASP A 313 3.25 -5.71 0.46
C ASP A 313 2.15 -5.34 -0.53
N ILE A 314 2.15 -5.88 -1.76
CA ILE A 314 1.05 -5.61 -2.71
C ILE A 314 -0.30 -6.12 -2.17
N PRO A 315 -0.42 -7.36 -1.64
CA PRO A 315 -1.64 -7.80 -0.97
C PRO A 315 -2.04 -6.91 0.21
N ARG A 316 -1.07 -6.46 1.02
CA ARG A 316 -1.34 -5.52 2.12
C ARG A 316 -1.91 -4.19 1.62
N LEU A 317 -1.40 -3.65 0.52
CA LEU A 317 -1.93 -2.43 -0.08
C LEU A 317 -3.33 -2.62 -0.67
N VAL A 318 -3.61 -3.80 -1.26
CA VAL A 318 -4.96 -4.19 -1.66
C VAL A 318 -5.91 -4.22 -0.46
N ASP A 319 -5.46 -4.72 0.69
CA ASP A 319 -6.27 -4.75 1.90
C ASP A 319 -6.55 -3.34 2.45
N LEU A 320 -5.56 -2.43 2.41
CA LEU A 320 -5.77 -1.02 2.73
C LEU A 320 -6.74 -0.34 1.75
N TRP A 321 -6.70 -0.71 0.47
CA TRP A 321 -7.65 -0.22 -0.54
C TRP A 321 -9.07 -0.72 -0.23
N HIS A 322 -9.26 -2.02 0.06
CA HIS A 322 -10.55 -2.58 0.48
C HIS A 322 -11.11 -1.90 1.74
N ALA A 323 -10.23 -1.52 2.68
CA ALA A 323 -10.61 -0.80 3.88
C ALA A 323 -10.97 0.69 3.65
N GLY A 324 -10.75 1.20 2.43
CA GLY A 324 -10.93 2.61 2.08
C GLY A 324 -9.82 3.54 2.58
N LEU A 325 -8.71 2.99 3.07
CA LEU A 325 -7.58 3.73 3.63
C LEU A 325 -6.53 4.11 2.58
N LEU A 326 -6.55 3.45 1.44
CA LEU A 326 -5.67 3.73 0.30
C LEU A 326 -6.51 3.93 -0.97
N PRO A 327 -7.34 4.98 -1.09
CA PRO A 327 -8.23 5.20 -2.25
C PRO A 327 -7.45 5.60 -3.52
N VAL A 328 -6.70 4.66 -4.10
CA VAL A 328 -5.82 4.85 -5.27
C VAL A 328 -6.56 5.47 -6.45
N GLU A 329 -7.83 5.16 -6.66
CA GLU A 329 -8.65 5.73 -7.72
C GLU A 329 -8.71 7.27 -7.69
N ARG A 330 -8.53 7.90 -6.52
CA ARG A 330 -8.53 9.36 -6.36
C ARG A 330 -7.32 10.05 -6.98
N ILE A 331 -6.22 9.31 -7.20
CA ILE A 331 -4.99 9.85 -7.80
C ILE A 331 -4.79 9.38 -9.24
N VAL A 332 -5.66 8.50 -9.75
CA VAL A 332 -5.53 7.93 -11.09
C VAL A 332 -6.22 8.81 -12.13
N THR A 333 -5.55 9.00 -13.26
CA THR A 333 -6.15 9.49 -14.50
C THR A 333 -5.99 8.40 -15.55
N ALA A 334 -7.11 7.88 -16.05
CA ALA A 334 -7.12 6.80 -17.02
C ALA A 334 -7.03 7.33 -18.45
N TYR A 335 -6.27 6.64 -19.30
CA TYR A 335 -6.06 6.93 -20.72
C TYR A 335 -6.22 5.64 -21.51
N GLY A 336 -6.75 5.69 -22.73
CA GLY A 336 -6.63 4.55 -23.64
C GLY A 336 -5.17 4.24 -23.95
N LEU A 337 -4.82 2.98 -24.22
CA LEU A 337 -3.47 2.64 -24.69
C LEU A 337 -3.08 3.40 -25.97
N ASP A 338 -4.07 3.73 -26.81
CA ASP A 338 -3.95 4.59 -27.99
C ASP A 338 -3.70 6.06 -27.68
N GLU A 339 -3.92 6.50 -26.44
CA GLU A 339 -3.59 7.84 -25.94
C GLU A 339 -2.22 7.90 -25.23
N ILE A 340 -1.33 6.93 -25.43
CA ILE A 340 -0.08 6.83 -24.67
C ILE A 340 0.83 8.06 -24.78
N GLU A 341 0.91 8.69 -25.95
CA GLU A 341 1.68 9.92 -26.12
C GLU A 341 1.15 11.04 -25.21
N ARG A 342 -0.17 11.21 -25.17
CA ARG A 342 -0.84 12.17 -24.28
C ARG A 342 -0.62 11.83 -22.81
N ALA A 343 -0.70 10.56 -22.43
CA ALA A 343 -0.46 10.12 -21.06
C ALA A 343 0.98 10.41 -20.60
N VAL A 344 1.96 10.21 -21.49
CA VAL A 344 3.37 10.57 -21.27
C VAL A 344 3.53 12.07 -21.12
N ASP A 345 2.92 12.87 -21.99
CA ASP A 345 2.97 14.33 -21.92
C ASP A 345 2.32 14.90 -20.66
N ASP A 346 1.15 14.38 -20.29
CA ASP A 346 0.43 14.77 -19.08
C ASP A 346 1.22 14.40 -17.82
N THR A 347 1.96 13.28 -17.85
CA THR A 347 2.89 12.89 -16.78
C THR A 347 4.08 13.85 -16.71
N ARG A 348 4.76 14.11 -17.84
CA ARG A 348 5.90 15.06 -17.93
C ARG A 348 5.53 16.45 -17.45
N ALA A 349 4.33 16.92 -17.80
CA ALA A 349 3.85 18.25 -17.44
C ALA A 349 3.23 18.33 -16.02
N GLY A 350 3.13 17.21 -15.29
CA GLY A 350 2.50 17.17 -13.97
C GLY A 350 0.99 17.40 -13.98
N ARG A 351 0.32 17.27 -15.14
CA ARG A 351 -1.15 17.36 -15.25
C ARG A 351 -1.84 16.13 -14.64
N ALA A 352 -1.30 14.94 -14.91
CA ALA A 352 -1.74 13.71 -14.26
C ALA A 352 -0.98 13.50 -12.94
N VAL A 353 -1.67 13.04 -11.90
CA VAL A 353 -1.00 12.59 -10.66
C VAL A 353 -0.39 11.22 -10.88
N LYS A 354 -1.20 10.26 -11.31
CA LYS A 354 -0.82 8.93 -11.77
C LYS A 354 -1.59 8.63 -13.06
N ALA A 355 -0.93 8.71 -14.20
CA ALA A 355 -1.52 8.28 -15.47
C ALA A 355 -1.53 6.75 -15.54
N VAL A 356 -2.64 6.16 -15.98
CA VAL A 356 -2.80 4.72 -16.18
C VAL A 356 -3.41 4.46 -17.55
N LEU A 357 -2.69 3.73 -18.38
CA LEU A 357 -3.13 3.25 -19.68
C LEU A 357 -4.06 2.05 -19.46
N VAL A 358 -5.20 2.03 -20.15
CA VAL A 358 -6.12 0.87 -20.17
C VAL A 358 -6.17 0.29 -21.57
N THR A 359 -6.14 -1.04 -21.66
CA THR A 359 -6.31 -1.72 -22.95
C THR A 359 -7.78 -1.68 -23.39
N PRO A 360 -8.07 -1.77 -24.71
CA PRO A 360 -9.46 -1.74 -25.21
C PRO A 360 -10.38 -2.78 -24.55
N GLU A 361 -9.83 -3.95 -24.22
CA GLU A 361 -10.58 -5.00 -23.54
C GLU A 361 -10.92 -4.61 -22.09
N ALA A 362 -9.99 -4.00 -21.36
CA ALA A 362 -10.23 -3.50 -20.01
C ALA A 362 -11.27 -2.37 -19.98
N ALA A 363 -11.24 -1.46 -20.96
CA ALA A 363 -12.29 -0.45 -21.13
C ALA A 363 -13.68 -1.09 -21.34
N SER A 364 -13.72 -2.21 -22.07
CA SER A 364 -14.94 -2.99 -22.26
C SER A 364 -15.40 -3.72 -21.00
N GLU A 365 -14.47 -4.26 -20.18
CA GLU A 365 -14.78 -4.89 -18.89
C GLU A 365 -15.35 -3.87 -17.89
N ALA A 366 -14.73 -2.68 -17.81
CA ALA A 366 -15.21 -1.59 -16.97
C ALA A 366 -16.63 -1.16 -17.36
N THR A 367 -16.91 -1.05 -18.67
CA THR A 367 -18.25 -0.71 -19.18
C THR A 367 -19.28 -1.79 -18.85
N ARG A 368 -18.92 -3.08 -18.98
CA ARG A 368 -19.80 -4.21 -18.61
C ARG A 368 -20.07 -4.24 -17.11
N ARG A 369 -19.04 -4.11 -16.27
CA ARG A 369 -19.21 -4.05 -14.81
C ARG A 369 -20.10 -2.88 -14.38
N ALA A 370 -19.92 -1.69 -14.98
CA ALA A 370 -20.79 -0.55 -14.70
C ALA A 370 -22.26 -0.81 -15.08
N ALA A 371 -22.51 -1.56 -16.16
CA ALA A 371 -23.85 -1.98 -16.56
C ALA A 371 -24.43 -3.07 -15.63
N ASP A 372 -23.62 -4.02 -15.18
CA ASP A 372 -24.04 -5.07 -14.25
C ASP A 372 -24.34 -4.50 -12.85
N THR A 373 -23.54 -3.54 -12.38
CA THR A 373 -23.79 -2.83 -11.11
C THR A 373 -24.94 -1.83 -11.19
N ALA A 374 -25.46 -1.51 -12.38
CA ALA A 374 -26.69 -0.73 -12.52
C ALA A 374 -27.97 -1.53 -12.20
N SER A 375 -27.85 -2.86 -11.99
CA SER A 375 -28.97 -3.78 -11.71
C SER A 375 -29.04 -4.30 -10.27
N ALA A 376 -28.02 -4.03 -9.45
CA ALA A 376 -28.02 -4.20 -8.01
C ALA A 376 -27.78 -2.82 -7.38
N PRO A 377 -28.43 -2.43 -6.27
CA PRO A 377 -28.15 -1.14 -5.67
C PRO A 377 -26.70 -1.16 -5.19
N VAL A 378 -25.81 -0.51 -5.94
CA VAL A 378 -24.59 0.06 -5.38
C VAL A 378 -25.13 1.06 -4.37
N ALA A 379 -25.13 0.67 -3.10
CA ALA A 379 -25.47 1.59 -2.03
C ALA A 379 -24.67 2.88 -2.28
N ASP A 380 -25.39 4.00 -2.35
CA ASP A 380 -24.83 5.35 -2.29
C ASP A 380 -23.70 5.34 -1.25
N ARG A 381 -22.45 5.28 -1.71
CA ARG A 381 -21.35 5.73 -0.89
C ARG A 381 -21.50 7.25 -0.87
N PRO A 382 -21.60 7.88 0.31
CA PRO A 382 -21.82 9.31 0.36
C PRO A 382 -20.68 10.01 -0.38
N THR A 383 -21.01 10.63 -1.51
CA THR A 383 -20.19 11.66 -2.17
C THR A 383 -20.41 13.02 -1.51
N ASP A 384 -20.85 13.06 -0.26
CA ASP A 384 -20.99 14.30 0.48
C ASP A 384 -19.64 14.72 1.04
N ALA A 385 -19.28 15.95 0.69
CA ALA A 385 -18.18 16.70 1.24
C ALA A 385 -18.25 16.70 2.78
N GLY A 386 -17.14 16.31 3.43
CA GLY A 386 -16.80 16.86 4.76
C GLY A 386 -16.80 15.95 5.98
N GLU A 387 -16.84 14.61 5.88
CA GLU A 387 -16.54 13.73 7.03
C GLU A 387 -15.45 12.68 6.72
N PRO A 388 -14.51 12.42 7.66
CA PRO A 388 -13.42 11.49 7.40
C PRO A 388 -13.94 10.04 7.37
N VAL A 389 -13.85 9.40 6.20
CA VAL A 389 -13.97 7.94 6.07
C VAL A 389 -12.80 7.31 6.83
N GLY A 390 -13.03 6.92 8.08
CA GLY A 390 -12.05 6.28 8.96
C GLY A 390 -12.33 4.79 9.13
N LEU A 391 -11.32 4.00 9.48
CA LEU A 391 -11.45 2.54 9.63
C LEU A 391 -12.58 2.14 10.61
N LEU A 392 -12.79 2.92 11.68
CA LEU A 392 -13.89 2.71 12.62
C LEU A 392 -15.28 2.83 11.96
N PHE A 393 -15.44 3.76 11.01
CA PHE A 393 -16.69 3.89 10.26
C PHE A 393 -16.95 2.63 9.42
N THR A 394 -15.94 2.16 8.67
CA THR A 394 -16.02 0.93 7.87
C THR A 394 -16.38 -0.28 8.73
N LEU A 395 -15.72 -0.44 9.87
CA LEU A 395 -16.00 -1.54 10.80
C LEU A 395 -17.40 -1.44 11.44
N ARG A 396 -17.88 -0.23 11.78
CA ARG A 396 -19.24 -0.02 12.29
C ARG A 396 -20.30 -0.30 11.22
N ALA A 397 -20.01 0.01 9.96
CA ALA A 397 -20.87 -0.29 8.83
C ALA A 397 -20.94 -1.80 8.52
N ARG A 398 -20.04 -2.61 9.10
CA ARG A 398 -20.01 -4.09 8.98
C ARG A 398 -20.01 -4.55 7.52
N THR A 399 -19.25 -3.85 6.67
CA THR A 399 -19.17 -4.11 5.23
C THR A 399 -18.14 -5.16 4.82
N LEU A 400 -17.24 -5.55 5.73
CA LEU A 400 -16.22 -6.57 5.50
C LEU A 400 -16.76 -7.98 5.84
N ASP A 401 -16.49 -8.95 4.96
CA ASP A 401 -16.71 -10.36 5.24
C ASP A 401 -15.62 -10.94 6.17
N ASP A 402 -15.79 -12.19 6.61
CA ASP A 402 -14.84 -12.81 7.56
C ASP A 402 -13.41 -12.85 6.99
N ALA A 403 -13.27 -13.12 5.70
CA ALA A 403 -11.98 -13.15 5.03
C ALA A 403 -11.35 -11.75 4.95
N GLY A 404 -12.15 -10.72 4.71
CA GLY A 404 -11.77 -9.31 4.74
C GLY A 404 -11.33 -8.86 6.13
N LEU A 405 -12.02 -9.29 7.19
CA LEU A 405 -11.62 -9.03 8.57
C LEU A 405 -10.27 -9.69 8.91
N ALA A 406 -10.06 -10.94 8.51
CA ALA A 406 -8.79 -11.63 8.71
C ALA A 406 -7.62 -11.03 7.89
N ARG A 407 -7.91 -10.46 6.72
CA ARG A 407 -6.94 -9.71 5.92
C ARG A 407 -6.60 -8.36 6.55
N LEU A 408 -7.64 -7.58 6.89
CA LEU A 408 -7.48 -6.31 7.59
C LEU A 408 -6.65 -6.50 8.87
N TRP A 409 -6.97 -7.49 9.70
CA TRP A 409 -6.22 -7.85 10.90
C TRP A 409 -4.71 -7.90 10.68
N ARG A 410 -4.27 -8.64 9.65
CA ARG A 410 -2.85 -8.83 9.32
C ARG A 410 -2.19 -7.57 8.76
N SER A 411 -2.98 -6.65 8.21
CA SER A 411 -2.49 -5.40 7.61
C SER A 411 -2.23 -4.30 8.65
N LEU A 412 -2.90 -4.38 9.81
CA LEU A 412 -2.87 -3.35 10.86
C LEU A 412 -1.60 -3.43 11.72
N PRO A 413 -1.10 -2.28 12.22
CA PRO A 413 0.07 -2.26 13.10
C PRO A 413 -0.16 -3.07 14.41
N PRO A 414 0.90 -3.67 14.99
CA PRO A 414 0.81 -4.33 16.28
C PRO A 414 0.64 -3.33 17.42
N VAL A 415 0.15 -3.79 18.57
CA VAL A 415 -0.07 -2.99 19.81
C VAL A 415 0.88 -3.45 20.91
N GLU A 416 1.42 -2.54 21.72
CA GLU A 416 2.19 -2.84 22.93
C GLU A 416 1.33 -2.82 24.21
N PRO A 417 1.70 -3.55 25.28
CA PRO A 417 0.85 -3.68 26.48
C PRO A 417 0.52 -2.33 27.13
N ALA A 418 1.49 -1.41 27.13
CA ALA A 418 1.35 -0.08 27.72
C ALA A 418 0.25 0.76 27.03
N GLU A 419 -0.03 0.50 25.75
CA GLU A 419 -1.04 1.23 24.99
C GLU A 419 -2.45 0.79 25.34
N LEU A 420 -2.64 -0.44 25.81
CA LEU A 420 -3.96 -0.95 26.20
C LEU A 420 -4.42 -0.45 27.57
N ARG A 421 -3.55 0.18 28.37
CA ARG A 421 -3.90 0.64 29.72
C ARG A 421 -5.14 1.54 29.73
N GLY A 422 -6.02 1.36 30.70
CA GLY A 422 -7.24 2.15 30.88
C GLY A 422 -8.53 1.39 30.57
N LEU A 423 -9.64 2.12 30.56
CA LEU A 423 -10.97 1.60 30.27
C LEU A 423 -11.26 1.73 28.77
N TRP A 424 -11.87 0.71 28.21
CA TRP A 424 -12.23 0.65 26.80
C TRP A 424 -13.66 0.17 26.63
N ARG A 425 -14.40 0.87 25.78
CA ARG A 425 -15.74 0.49 25.35
C ARG A 425 -15.64 -0.46 24.15
N GLY A 426 -16.34 -1.59 24.24
CA GLY A 426 -16.31 -2.65 23.23
C GLY A 426 -17.58 -2.75 22.39
N TRP A 427 -17.43 -3.21 21.15
CA TRP A 427 -18.56 -3.61 20.30
C TRP A 427 -18.15 -4.67 19.28
N ALA A 428 -19.10 -5.53 18.90
CA ALA A 428 -18.87 -6.63 17.97
C ALA A 428 -18.85 -6.14 16.52
N VAL A 429 -17.85 -6.59 15.75
CA VAL A 429 -17.79 -6.42 14.29
C VAL A 429 -18.47 -7.62 13.63
N THR A 430 -18.11 -8.84 14.03
CA THR A 430 -18.71 -10.07 13.51
C THR A 430 -20.14 -10.22 14.00
N THR A 431 -21.08 -10.39 13.06
CA THR A 431 -22.51 -10.57 13.36
C THR A 431 -22.92 -12.04 13.36
N GLY A 432 -23.87 -12.39 14.23
CA GLY A 432 -24.44 -13.73 14.31
C GLY A 432 -23.54 -14.77 14.96
N HIS A 433 -22.34 -14.40 15.42
CA HIS A 433 -21.44 -15.27 16.16
C HIS A 433 -21.97 -15.52 17.59
N ARG A 434 -21.78 -16.73 18.14
CA ARG A 434 -22.24 -17.04 19.52
C ARG A 434 -21.70 -16.09 20.58
N ALA A 435 -20.46 -15.62 20.43
CA ALA A 435 -19.84 -14.66 21.33
C ALA A 435 -20.58 -13.30 21.33
N GLU A 436 -21.08 -12.83 20.18
CA GLU A 436 -21.90 -11.60 20.12
C GLU A 436 -23.14 -11.72 21.00
N ARG A 437 -23.87 -12.84 20.87
CA ARG A 437 -25.06 -13.13 21.69
C ARG A 437 -24.72 -13.25 23.17
N MET A 438 -23.57 -13.85 23.47
CA MET A 438 -23.07 -14.05 24.82
C MET A 438 -22.80 -12.70 25.49
N LEU A 439 -22.02 -11.83 24.84
CA LEU A 439 -21.65 -10.50 25.33
C LEU A 439 -22.86 -9.56 25.43
N ALA A 440 -23.80 -9.67 24.50
CA ALA A 440 -25.06 -8.92 24.59
C ALA A 440 -25.87 -9.29 25.84
N ARG A 441 -25.87 -10.58 26.24
CA ARG A 441 -26.59 -11.05 27.44
C ARG A 441 -25.93 -10.62 28.75
N SER A 442 -24.61 -10.46 28.77
CA SER A 442 -23.91 -9.96 29.96
C SER A 442 -24.03 -8.46 30.16
N GLY A 443 -24.58 -7.72 29.18
CA GLY A 443 -24.54 -6.26 29.21
C GLY A 443 -23.12 -5.71 29.06
N TRP A 444 -22.30 -6.43 28.28
CA TRP A 444 -20.90 -6.10 28.05
C TRP A 444 -20.73 -4.64 27.60
N TYR A 445 -20.02 -3.88 28.42
CA TYR A 445 -19.59 -2.53 28.12
C TYR A 445 -18.25 -2.52 27.39
N GLY A 446 -17.30 -3.34 27.83
CA GLY A 446 -15.96 -3.41 27.27
C GLY A 446 -14.93 -4.07 28.18
N LYS A 447 -13.71 -3.55 28.22
CA LYS A 447 -12.58 -4.13 28.98
C LYS A 447 -11.83 -3.05 29.74
N ARG A 448 -11.18 -3.41 30.85
CA ARG A 448 -10.31 -2.48 31.60
C ARG A 448 -8.96 -3.12 31.86
N PHE A 449 -7.89 -2.44 31.46
CA PHE A 449 -6.52 -2.92 31.61
C PHE A 449 -5.81 -2.07 32.66
N HIS A 450 -5.63 -2.62 33.87
CA HIS A 450 -4.96 -1.92 34.97
C HIS A 450 -3.44 -2.02 34.81
N SER A 451 -2.96 -3.22 34.52
CA SER A 451 -1.55 -3.52 34.31
C SER A 451 -1.37 -4.73 33.38
N ASP A 452 -0.12 -5.05 33.06
CA ASP A 452 0.22 -6.24 32.27
C ASP A 452 -0.24 -7.55 32.96
N SER A 453 -0.37 -7.58 34.29
CA SER A 453 -0.78 -8.76 35.05
C SER A 453 -2.20 -8.69 35.61
N GLU A 454 -2.93 -7.60 35.37
CA GLU A 454 -4.26 -7.37 35.95
C GLU A 454 -5.16 -6.67 34.94
N VAL A 455 -6.09 -7.45 34.39
CA VAL A 455 -7.06 -7.00 33.39
C VAL A 455 -8.45 -7.50 33.79
N ASP A 456 -9.44 -6.60 33.73
CA ASP A 456 -10.86 -6.92 33.79
C ASP A 456 -11.34 -7.22 32.36
N PRO A 457 -11.42 -8.50 31.95
CA PRO A 457 -11.65 -8.85 30.54
C PRO A 457 -13.07 -8.56 30.08
N ILE A 458 -14.01 -8.42 31.02
CA ILE A 458 -15.43 -8.19 30.79
C ILE A 458 -15.92 -7.18 31.83
N VAL A 459 -16.08 -5.95 31.39
CA VAL A 459 -16.69 -4.87 32.16
C VAL A 459 -18.14 -4.73 31.71
N VAL A 460 -19.06 -4.62 32.66
CA VAL A 460 -20.50 -4.47 32.41
C VAL A 460 -21.02 -3.21 33.09
N ARG A 461 -22.13 -2.66 32.56
CA ARG A 461 -22.82 -1.54 33.19
C ARG A 461 -23.97 -2.06 34.04
N THR A 462 -23.95 -1.78 35.35
CA THR A 462 -25.03 -2.16 36.27
C THR A 462 -26.30 -1.33 36.01
N GLY A 463 -27.42 -1.75 36.59
CA GLY A 463 -28.69 -1.02 36.47
C GLY A 463 -28.63 0.43 37.01
N ASP A 464 -27.71 0.69 37.94
CA ASP A 464 -27.48 2.02 38.53
C ASP A 464 -26.44 2.85 37.73
N GLY A 465 -25.91 2.30 36.64
CA GLY A 465 -25.01 2.97 35.71
C GLY A 465 -23.51 2.79 36.01
N GLU A 466 -23.14 2.11 37.09
CA GLU A 466 -21.74 1.84 37.46
C GLU A 466 -21.07 0.80 36.54
N LEU A 467 -19.76 0.93 36.33
CA LEU A 467 -18.96 0.00 35.53
C LEU A 467 -18.15 -0.93 36.42
N VAL A 468 -18.54 -2.20 36.44
CA VAL A 468 -17.94 -3.25 37.29
C VAL A 468 -17.40 -4.40 36.43
N ALA A 469 -16.36 -5.06 36.94
CA ALA A 469 -15.85 -6.30 36.34
C ALA A 469 -16.85 -7.45 36.60
N ASP A 470 -17.24 -8.17 35.55
CA ASP A 470 -18.11 -9.34 35.66
C ASP A 470 -17.28 -10.62 35.74
N GLU A 471 -16.79 -10.92 36.94
CA GLU A 471 -16.02 -12.13 37.24
C GLU A 471 -16.83 -13.42 37.05
N THR A 472 -18.17 -13.35 37.11
CA THR A 472 -19.02 -14.53 36.93
C THR A 472 -18.97 -14.99 35.49
N PHE A 473 -18.99 -14.06 34.55
CA PHE A 473 -18.98 -14.36 33.13
C PHE A 473 -17.55 -14.57 32.61
N SER A 474 -16.56 -13.80 33.08
CA SER A 474 -15.16 -13.99 32.71
C SER A 474 -14.48 -15.16 33.42
N HIS A 475 -15.09 -15.70 34.48
CA HIS A 475 -14.51 -16.72 35.35
C HIS A 475 -13.19 -16.27 36.01
N GLY A 476 -13.03 -14.98 36.26
CA GLY A 476 -11.83 -14.37 36.88
C GLY A 476 -11.19 -13.28 36.01
N GLY A 477 -9.93 -12.96 36.31
CA GLY A 477 -9.16 -11.94 35.61
C GLY A 477 -8.50 -12.43 34.32
N ALA A 478 -7.64 -11.58 33.79
CA ALA A 478 -6.78 -11.89 32.65
C ALA A 478 -5.43 -11.16 32.77
N SER A 479 -4.47 -11.59 31.96
CA SER A 479 -3.13 -10.98 31.86
C SER A 479 -2.74 -10.74 30.39
N LEU A 480 -1.82 -9.79 30.16
CA LEU A 480 -1.33 -9.43 28.84
C LEU A 480 -0.03 -10.17 28.52
N TRP A 481 0.03 -10.74 27.32
CA TRP A 481 1.16 -11.50 26.80
C TRP A 481 1.53 -11.00 25.42
N ARG A 482 2.83 -10.88 25.15
CA ARG A 482 3.31 -10.71 23.78
C ARG A 482 3.26 -12.05 23.07
N ILE A 483 2.61 -12.09 21.92
CA ILE A 483 2.43 -13.30 21.11
C ILE A 483 2.66 -12.97 19.64
N GLU A 484 3.00 -13.99 18.85
CA GLU A 484 2.86 -13.90 17.40
C GLU A 484 1.53 -14.52 17.00
N ARG A 485 0.72 -13.76 16.24
CA ARG A 485 -0.54 -14.24 15.67
C ARG A 485 -0.60 -13.87 14.20
N ASP A 486 -0.85 -14.86 13.35
CA ASP A 486 -1.01 -14.67 11.90
C ASP A 486 0.16 -13.88 11.25
N GLY A 487 1.38 -14.07 11.77
CA GLY A 487 2.60 -13.38 11.35
C GLY A 487 2.78 -11.96 11.93
N VAL A 488 1.92 -11.52 12.84
CA VAL A 488 2.01 -10.23 13.53
C VAL A 488 2.43 -10.45 14.99
N LEU A 489 3.60 -9.93 15.37
CA LEU A 489 4.04 -9.90 16.76
C LEU A 489 3.29 -8.78 17.50
N THR A 490 2.34 -9.13 18.35
CA THR A 490 1.44 -8.19 19.02
C THR A 490 1.12 -8.63 20.46
N VAL A 491 0.16 -7.98 21.09
CA VAL A 491 -0.32 -8.32 22.43
C VAL A 491 -1.63 -9.08 22.37
N ALA A 492 -1.76 -10.05 23.27
CA ALA A 492 -3.02 -10.68 23.57
C ALA A 492 -3.32 -10.68 25.07
N MET A 493 -4.59 -10.59 25.39
CA MET A 493 -5.14 -10.80 26.72
C MET A 493 -5.51 -12.28 26.86
N VAL A 494 -4.91 -12.95 27.84
CA VAL A 494 -5.11 -14.36 28.14
C VAL A 494 -5.95 -14.46 29.42
N TYR A 495 -7.10 -15.12 29.33
CA TYR A 495 -8.00 -15.31 30.47
C TYR A 495 -7.40 -16.34 31.42
N ASP A 496 -7.45 -16.07 32.72
CA ASP A 496 -6.77 -16.92 33.71
C ASP A 496 -7.44 -18.30 33.86
N ALA A 497 -8.77 -18.35 33.72
CA ALA A 497 -9.58 -19.55 33.94
C ALA A 497 -10.25 -20.11 32.68
N LEU A 498 -10.09 -19.45 31.53
CA LEU A 498 -10.72 -19.84 30.27
C LEU A 498 -9.65 -20.05 29.18
N PRO A 499 -9.81 -21.06 28.30
CA PRO A 499 -8.88 -21.27 27.18
C PRO A 499 -9.16 -20.29 26.04
N ILE A 500 -9.31 -19.00 26.37
CA ILE A 500 -9.66 -17.90 25.48
C ILE A 500 -8.51 -16.89 25.49
N VAL A 501 -8.21 -16.37 24.30
CA VAL A 501 -7.18 -15.37 24.10
C VAL A 501 -7.73 -14.30 23.15
N ASP A 502 -7.78 -13.07 23.61
CA ASP A 502 -8.16 -11.93 22.78
C ASP A 502 -6.87 -11.24 22.30
N SER A 503 -6.58 -11.32 21.00
CA SER A 503 -5.41 -10.64 20.41
C SER A 503 -5.81 -9.25 19.94
N PHE A 504 -4.88 -8.28 19.88
CA PHE A 504 -5.16 -6.90 19.44
C PHE A 504 -4.25 -6.41 18.30
N THR A 505 -4.80 -5.62 17.37
CA THR A 505 -4.04 -4.80 16.40
C THR A 505 -4.59 -3.38 16.41
N ARG A 506 -3.73 -2.40 16.10
CA ARG A 506 -4.03 -0.98 16.28
C ARG A 506 -4.87 -0.45 15.12
N ILE A 507 -5.99 0.21 15.42
CA ILE A 507 -6.75 1.02 14.47
C ILE A 507 -6.32 2.49 14.58
N THR A 508 -6.31 3.04 15.79
CA THR A 508 -5.83 4.39 16.14
C THR A 508 -5.18 4.36 17.54
N PRO A 509 -4.59 5.45 18.09
CA PRO A 509 -4.14 5.49 19.49
C PRO A 509 -5.22 5.12 20.52
N ASP A 510 -6.49 5.33 20.14
CA ASP A 510 -7.66 5.18 20.99
C ASP A 510 -8.63 4.13 20.47
N ALA A 511 -8.20 3.27 19.53
CA ALA A 511 -9.00 2.17 19.05
C ALA A 511 -8.14 0.97 18.64
N VAL A 512 -8.56 -0.23 19.03
CA VAL A 512 -7.95 -1.50 18.61
C VAL A 512 -8.99 -2.43 18.00
N LEU A 513 -8.59 -3.14 16.96
CA LEU A 513 -9.30 -4.32 16.49
C LEU A 513 -8.88 -5.47 17.40
N GLY A 514 -9.84 -6.25 17.86
CA GLY A 514 -9.65 -7.45 18.66
C GLY A 514 -10.15 -8.68 17.92
N VAL A 515 -9.45 -9.80 18.07
CA VAL A 515 -9.91 -11.11 17.60
C VAL A 515 -9.85 -12.13 18.73
N MET A 516 -10.96 -12.82 18.95
CA MET A 516 -11.07 -13.85 19.97
C MET A 516 -10.63 -15.20 19.42
N GLY A 517 -9.50 -15.69 19.91
CA GLY A 517 -8.96 -17.01 19.65
C GLY A 517 -9.02 -17.93 20.88
N GLY A 518 -8.60 -19.18 20.72
CA GLY A 518 -8.56 -20.17 21.79
C GLY A 518 -9.39 -21.41 21.51
N LYS A 519 -9.49 -22.30 22.51
CA LYS A 519 -10.20 -23.58 22.34
C LYS A 519 -11.70 -23.33 22.36
N ASN A 520 -12.40 -23.83 21.35
CA ASN A 520 -13.85 -23.69 21.21
C ASN A 520 -14.32 -22.22 21.21
N THR A 521 -13.56 -21.31 20.59
CA THR A 521 -14.02 -19.91 20.38
C THR A 521 -14.64 -19.70 19.00
N ALA A 522 -14.17 -20.41 17.97
CA ALA A 522 -14.71 -20.33 16.62
C ALA A 522 -16.14 -20.89 16.51
N ASP A 523 -17.02 -20.20 15.79
CA ASP A 523 -18.42 -20.57 15.53
C ASP A 523 -18.59 -20.90 14.06
N GLU A 524 -18.84 -22.19 13.75
CA GLU A 524 -18.87 -22.69 12.37
C GLU A 524 -17.59 -22.38 11.57
N GLY A 525 -16.44 -22.38 12.26
CA GLY A 525 -15.13 -22.06 11.66
C GLY A 525 -14.85 -20.57 11.52
N ARG A 526 -15.77 -19.70 11.96
CA ARG A 526 -15.65 -18.24 11.90
C ARG A 526 -15.06 -17.71 13.21
N GLU A 527 -14.16 -16.74 13.10
CA GLU A 527 -13.60 -16.04 14.26
C GLU A 527 -14.47 -14.85 14.67
N PHE A 528 -14.35 -14.44 15.93
CA PHE A 528 -15.09 -13.31 16.45
C PHE A 528 -14.19 -12.08 16.52
N TYR A 529 -14.51 -11.09 15.68
CA TYR A 529 -13.88 -9.79 15.68
C TYR A 529 -14.73 -8.77 16.45
N PHE A 530 -14.06 -7.95 17.23
CA PHE A 530 -14.65 -6.85 18.00
C PHE A 530 -13.72 -5.65 17.96
N VAL A 531 -14.24 -4.47 18.26
CA VAL A 531 -13.44 -3.26 18.42
C VAL A 531 -13.51 -2.83 19.87
N LEU A 532 -12.39 -2.31 20.38
CA LEU A 532 -12.33 -1.56 21.63
C LEU A 532 -11.96 -0.12 21.30
N GLU A 533 -12.74 0.84 21.77
CA GLU A 533 -12.46 2.28 21.72
C GLU A 533 -12.17 2.78 23.13
N ARG A 534 -11.13 3.60 23.30
CA ARG A 534 -10.72 4.12 24.61
C ARG A 534 -11.86 4.98 25.16
N ASP A 535 -12.23 4.71 26.40
CA ASP A 535 -13.22 5.51 27.11
C ASP A 535 -12.54 6.75 27.68
N ALA A 536 -13.10 7.93 27.41
CA ALA A 536 -12.46 9.21 27.73
C ALA A 536 -12.85 9.76 29.12
N ASP A 537 -13.64 9.02 29.90
CA ASP A 537 -14.17 9.44 31.21
C ASP A 537 -13.52 8.70 32.39
#